data_AF-A0A7V3T0I8-F1
#
_entry.id   AF-A0A7V3T0I8-F1
#
_cell.length_a   1.000
_cell.length_b   1.000
_cell.length_c   1.000
_cell.angle_alpha   90.00
_cell.angle_beta   90.00
_cell.angle_gamma   90.00
#
_symmetry.space_group_name_H-M   'P 1'
#
loop_
_entity.id
_entity.type
_entity.pdbx_description
1 polymer ?
#
loop_
_entity_poly.entity_id
_entity_poly.type
_entity_poly.pdbx_seq_one_letter_code
_entity_poly.pdbx_strand_id
1 'polypeptide(L)' 'MRIELPGEVINIISTLNCNGFDAYAVGGCVRDSIMGRIPGDWDITT' A
#
# COMPACT_ATOMS: atom_id res chain seq x y z
N MET A 1 9.61 -10.19 -5.29
CA MET A 1 9.91 -9.40 -4.08
C MET A 1 8.60 -9.15 -3.35
N ARG A 2 8.59 -9.20 -2.02
CA ARG A 2 7.38 -9.05 -1.20
C ARG A 2 7.60 -7.87 -0.25
N ILE A 3 6.68 -6.92 -0.22
CA ILE A 3 6.68 -5.77 0.68
C ILE A 3 5.70 -6.07 1.81
N GLU A 4 6.08 -5.75 3.05
CA GLU A 4 5.17 -5.83 4.19
C GLU A 4 4.39 -4.52 4.31
N LEU A 5 3.06 -4.64 4.31
CA LEU A 5 2.13 -3.51 4.47
C LEU A 5 1.62 -3.49 5.90
N PRO A 6 1.43 -2.30 6.51
CA PRO A 6 0.69 -2.16 7.75
C PRO A 6 -0.73 -2.69 7.61
N GLY A 7 -1.29 -3.26 8.68
CA GLY A 7 -2.63 -3.85 8.66
C GLY A 7 -3.72 -2.86 8.23
N GLU A 8 -3.60 -1.59 8.60
CA GLU A 8 -4.54 -0.54 8.20
C GLU A 8 -4.53 -0.31 6.67
N VAL A 9 -3.36 -0.29 6.05
CA VAL A 9 -3.22 -0.14 4.59
C VAL A 9 -3.81 -1.34 3.86
N ILE A 10 -3.58 -2.55 4.37
CA ILE A 10 -4.18 -3.79 3.84
C ILE A 10 -5.71 -3.71 3.91
N ASN A 11 -6.26 -3.24 5.03
CA ASN A 11 -7.69 -3.13 5.23
C ASN A 11 -8.32 -2.13 4.24
N ILE A 12 -7.70 -0.97 4.03
CA ILE A 12 -8.19 0.04 3.07
C ILE A 12 -8.18 -0.52 1.65
N ILE A 13 -7.06 -1.07 1.20
CA ILE A 13 -6.93 -1.66 -0.14
C ILE A 13 -7.94 -2.79 -0.35
N SER A 14 -8.06 -3.69 0.63
CA SER A 14 -9.01 -4.81 0.56
C SER A 14 -10.45 -4.31 0.51
N THR A 15 -10.79 -3.25 1.26
CA THR A 15 -12.14 -2.67 1.25
C THR A 15 -12.48 -2.09 -0.12
N LEU A 16 -11.57 -1.33 -0.74
CA LEU A 16 -11.76 -0.77 -2.07
C LEU A 16 -11.93 -1.87 -3.13
N ASN A 17 -11.04 -2.86 -3.11
CA ASN A 17 -11.10 -4.04 -4.00
C ASN A 17 -12.43 -4.81 -3.85
N CYS A 18 -12.90 -5.04 -2.62
CA CYS A 18 -14.18 -5.70 -2.36
C CYS A 18 -15.39 -4.89 -2.86
N ASN A 19 -15.25 -3.58 -3.07
CA ASN A 19 -16.30 -2.71 -3.62
C ASN A 19 -16.15 -2.49 -5.15
N GLY A 20 -15.25 -3.24 -5.82
CA GLY A 20 -15.08 -3.20 -7.27
C GLY A 20 -14.15 -2.09 -7.79
N PHE A 21 -13.36 -1.48 -6.90
CA PHE A 21 -12.33 -0.52 -7.26
C PHE A 21 -10.96 -1.19 -7.27
N ASP A 22 -10.12 -0.92 -8.27
CA ASP A 22 -8.75 -1.42 -8.28
C ASP A 22 -7.86 -0.54 -7.40
N ALA A 23 -7.51 -1.00 -6.19
CA ALA A 23 -6.73 -0.21 -5.24
C ALA A 23 -5.29 -0.71 -5.07
N TYR A 24 -4.34 0.24 -5.04
CA TYR A 24 -2.90 -0.06 -4.91
C TYR A 24 -2.16 0.94 -4.02
N ALA A 25 -1.14 0.46 -3.30
CA ALA A 25 -0.14 1.33 -2.70
C ALA A 25 0.82 1.85 -3.78
N VAL A 26 1.10 3.15 -3.79
CA VAL A 26 1.92 3.81 -4.81
C VAL A 26 2.87 4.85 -4.20
N GLY A 27 3.69 5.51 -5.01
CA GLY A 27 4.48 6.64 -4.56
C GLY A 27 5.71 6.27 -3.73
N GLY A 28 6.05 7.15 -2.78
CA GLY A 28 7.30 7.07 -2.02
C GLY A 28 7.37 5.85 -1.11
N CYS A 29 6.23 5.44 -0.53
CA CYS A 29 6.16 4.30 0.38
C CYS A 29 6.55 2.98 -0.29
N VAL A 30 6.22 2.82 -1.58
CA VAL A 30 6.65 1.67 -2.37
C VAL A 30 8.16 1.70 -2.57
N ARG A 31 8.71 2.82 -3.07
CA ARG A 31 10.17 2.95 -3.28
C ARG A 31 10.94 2.65 -2.00
N ASP A 32 10.55 3.24 -0.88
CA ASP A 32 11.26 3.09 0.38
C ASP A 32 11.19 1.65 0.88
N SER A 33 10.03 0.99 0.73
CA SER A 33 9.87 -0.45 1.01
C SER A 33 10.78 -1.34 0.16
N ILE A 34 10.93 -1.04 -1.14
CA ILE A 34 11.85 -1.75 -2.04
C ILE A 34 13.30 -1.60 -1.58
N MET A 35 13.65 -0.44 -1.04
CA MET A 35 14.98 -0.15 -0.50
C MET A 35 15.19 -0.72 0.91
N GLY A 36 14.23 -1.43 1.48
CA GLY A 36 14.29 -1.96 2.85
C GLY A 36 14.20 -0.88 3.94
N ARG A 37 13.67 0.31 3.60
CA ARG A 37 13.40 1.40 4.54
C ARG A 37 11.94 1.33 4.98
N ILE A 38 11.66 1.82 6.19
CA ILE A 38 10.29 1.93 6.71
C ILE A 38 9.67 3.22 6.15
N PRO A 39 8.55 3.15 5.39
CA PRO A 39 7.83 4.35 4.96
C PRO A 39 7.28 5.16 6.14
N GLY A 40 7.32 6.50 6.02
CA GLY A 40 6.72 7.40 7.03
C GLY A 40 5.21 7.58 6.85
N ASP A 41 4.73 7.45 5.62
CA ASP A 41 3.35 7.57 5.18
C ASP A 41 3.05 6.54 4.06
N TRP A 42 1.77 6.42 3.70
CA TRP A 42 1.31 5.49 2.67
C TRP A 42 0.32 6.17 1.73
N ASP A 43 0.66 6.21 0.43
CA ASP A 43 -0.23 6.68 -0.62
C ASP A 43 -0.99 5.50 -1.25
N ILE A 44 -2.32 5.64 -1.37
CA ILE A 44 -3.20 4.67 -2.03
C ILE A 44 -3.89 5.34 -3.22
N THR A 45 -3.94 4.65 -4.35
CA THR A 45 -4.67 5.09 -5.56
C THR A 45 -5.77 4.10 -5.92
N THR A 46 -6.76 4.55 -6.69
CA THR A 46 -7.85 3.76 -7.28
C THR A 46 -7.96 4.02 -8.78
#